data_AF-A0A1Y1BPE8-F1
#
_entry.id   AF-A0A1Y1BPE8-F1
#
_cell.length_a   1.000
_cell.length_b   1.000
_cell.length_c   1.000
_cell.angle_alpha   90.00
_cell.angle_beta   90.00
_cell.angle_gamma   90.00
#
_symmetry.space_group_name_H-M   'P 1'
#
loop_
_entity.id
_entity.type
_entity.pdbx_description
1 polymer ?
#
loop_
_entity_poly.entity_id
_entity_poly.type
_entity_poly.pdbx_seq_one_letter_code
_entity_poly.pdbx_strand_id
1 'polypeptide(L)'
;MNGKPHKDDISIGQDRWIEFGDLANGQGHAVAIDPYLAAVMPLIDALETYCVAACCGIDAFGFWPDETAVAVRTWHRDALARLADDLLSVRHAIEALPTDIVVSTRMNQYFRKAVMLELLAHLRTVVDDIRSKSNAPLQD
;
A
#
# COMPACT_ATOMS: atom_id res chain seq x y z
N MET A 1 10.54 10.18 20.92
CA MET A 1 9.41 10.33 19.98
C MET A 1 10.05 10.53 18.61
N ASN A 2 10.14 9.48 17.80
CA ASN A 2 10.59 9.63 16.43
C ASN A 2 9.39 10.14 15.64
N GLY A 3 9.26 11.47 15.59
CA GLY A 3 8.21 12.14 14.83
C GLY A 3 8.37 11.84 13.34
N LYS A 4 7.23 11.82 12.65
CA LYS A 4 7.12 11.72 11.19
C LYS A 4 8.16 12.66 10.52
N PRO A 5 9.09 12.16 9.69
CA PRO A 5 10.18 12.99 9.12
C PRO A 5 9.64 14.18 8.32
N HIS A 6 8.62 13.96 7.49
CA HIS A 6 7.84 15.01 6.83
C HIS A 6 6.34 14.76 6.91
N LYS A 7 5.55 15.84 6.98
CA LYS A 7 4.09 15.82 7.23
C LYS A 7 3.31 14.81 6.38
N ASP A 8 3.76 14.52 5.17
CA ASP A 8 3.03 13.71 4.19
C ASP A 8 3.63 12.30 3.97
N ASP A 9 4.75 11.95 4.61
CA ASP A 9 5.39 10.63 4.50
C ASP A 9 4.47 9.48 4.92
N ILE A 10 4.63 8.29 4.32
CA ILE A 10 3.78 7.14 4.64
C ILE A 10 4.50 6.26 5.66
N SER A 11 3.89 6.04 6.82
CA SER A 11 4.45 5.20 7.87
C SER A 11 4.34 3.72 7.50
N ILE A 12 5.45 2.99 7.48
CA ILE A 12 5.51 1.56 7.14
C ILE A 12 6.20 0.71 8.23
N GLY A 13 6.37 1.30 9.41
CA GLY A 13 6.93 0.69 10.62
C GLY A 13 7.41 1.74 11.62
N GLN A 14 7.84 1.30 12.79
CA GLN A 14 8.24 2.16 13.92
C GLN A 14 9.23 3.28 13.53
N ASP A 15 10.20 2.98 12.67
CA ASP A 15 11.22 3.93 12.21
C ASP A 15 11.40 3.89 10.69
N ARG A 16 10.37 3.45 9.95
CA ARG A 16 10.41 3.32 8.49
C ARG A 16 9.30 4.13 7.84
N TRP A 17 9.70 4.91 6.84
CA TRP A 17 8.84 5.86 6.15
C TRP A 17 9.12 5.80 4.66
N ILE A 18 8.05 5.90 3.85
CA ILE A 18 8.17 6.19 2.42
C ILE A 18 8.08 7.71 2.30
N GLU A 19 9.12 8.32 1.72
CA GLU A 19 9.17 9.76 1.51
C GLU A 19 8.15 10.14 0.43
N PHE A 20 7.21 11.01 0.78
CA PHE A 20 6.13 11.38 -0.14
C PHE A 20 6.62 12.31 -1.26
N GLY A 21 7.58 13.18 -0.92
CA GLY A 21 8.08 14.25 -1.77
C GLY A 21 7.02 15.29 -2.12
N ASP A 22 7.43 16.30 -2.89
CA ASP A 22 6.52 17.34 -3.41
C ASP A 22 5.79 16.86 -4.67
N LEU A 23 4.50 17.21 -4.78
CA LEU A 23 3.64 16.96 -5.95
C LEU A 23 3.74 18.06 -7.02
N ALA A 24 4.51 19.13 -6.76
CA ALA A 24 4.86 20.26 -7.65
C ALA A 24 4.11 20.32 -8.99
N ASN A 25 2.95 21.00 -9.00
CA ASN A 25 2.13 21.35 -10.17
C ASN A 25 1.71 20.22 -11.15
N GLY A 26 2.01 18.95 -10.88
CA GLY A 26 1.69 17.85 -11.79
C GLY A 26 0.27 17.27 -11.63
N GLN A 27 -0.51 17.77 -10.66
CA GLN A 27 -1.85 17.26 -10.34
C GLN A 27 -2.81 17.34 -11.54
N GLY A 28 -2.67 18.34 -12.41
CA GLY A 28 -3.49 18.49 -13.62
C GLY A 28 -3.28 17.39 -14.67
N HIS A 29 -2.23 16.58 -14.54
CA HIS A 29 -1.91 15.45 -15.42
C HIS A 29 -1.91 14.11 -14.67
N ALA A 30 -2.49 14.07 -13.48
CA ALA A 30 -2.57 12.86 -12.70
C ALA A 30 -3.46 11.81 -13.39
N VAL A 31 -3.00 10.56 -13.40
CA VAL A 31 -3.81 9.43 -13.90
C VAL A 31 -4.51 8.75 -12.74
N ALA A 32 -5.82 8.50 -12.90
CA ALA A 32 -6.59 7.73 -11.92
C ALA A 32 -6.16 6.26 -11.94
N ILE A 33 -5.76 5.74 -10.78
CA ILE A 33 -5.23 4.37 -10.66
C ILE A 33 -6.19 3.37 -10.02
N ASP A 34 -7.35 3.79 -9.50
CA ASP A 34 -8.32 2.87 -8.88
C ASP A 34 -8.70 1.66 -9.78
N PRO A 35 -8.86 1.81 -11.12
CA PRO A 35 -9.09 0.66 -12.00
C PRO A 35 -7.96 -0.37 -12.01
N TYR A 36 -6.70 0.08 -11.84
CA TYR A 36 -5.53 -0.79 -11.77
C TYR A 36 -5.44 -1.47 -10.41
N LEU A 37 -5.92 -0.81 -9.34
CA LEU A 37 -5.93 -1.36 -7.99
C LEU A 37 -7.03 -2.41 -7.77
N ALA A 38 -7.93 -2.64 -8.74
CA ALA A 38 -9.11 -3.49 -8.56
C ALA A 38 -8.81 -4.89 -8.00
N ALA A 39 -7.73 -5.53 -8.45
CA ALA A 39 -7.33 -6.87 -7.98
C ALA A 39 -6.84 -6.89 -6.52
N VAL A 40 -6.29 -5.76 -6.04
CA VAL A 40 -5.76 -5.62 -4.68
C VAL A 40 -6.68 -4.80 -3.76
N MET A 41 -7.85 -4.38 -4.26
CA MET A 41 -8.81 -3.57 -3.50
C MET A 41 -9.26 -4.23 -2.18
N PRO A 42 -9.50 -5.55 -2.11
CA PRO A 42 -9.83 -6.19 -0.84
C PRO A 42 -8.77 -6.03 0.24
N LEU A 43 -7.48 -5.95 -0.14
CA LEU A 43 -6.41 -5.64 0.79
C LEU A 43 -6.51 -4.18 1.24
N ILE A 44 -6.65 -3.24 0.29
CA ILE A 44 -6.75 -1.80 0.59
C ILE A 44 -7.91 -1.54 1.56
N ASP A 45 -9.07 -2.18 1.33
CA ASP A 45 -10.23 -2.07 2.21
C ASP A 45 -9.97 -2.64 3.61
N ALA A 46 -9.22 -3.72 3.71
CA ALA A 46 -8.88 -4.33 5.00
C ALA A 46 -7.80 -3.54 5.77
N LEU A 47 -7.02 -2.68 5.10
CA LEU A 47 -6.01 -1.82 5.71
C LEU A 47 -6.59 -0.49 6.21
N GLU A 48 -7.80 -0.10 5.79
CA GLU A 48 -8.47 1.08 6.33
C GLU A 48 -8.83 0.85 7.80
N THR A 49 -8.42 1.78 8.66
CA THR A 49 -8.50 1.62 10.12
C THR A 49 -9.75 2.31 10.68
N TYR A 50 -9.61 3.03 11.80
CA TYR A 50 -10.72 3.69 12.48
C TYR A 50 -11.14 5.02 11.84
N CYS A 51 -10.24 5.67 11.08
CA CYS A 51 -10.58 6.83 10.28
C CYS A 51 -10.98 6.41 8.87
N VAL A 52 -11.95 7.09 8.27
CA VAL A 52 -12.28 6.91 6.86
C VAL A 52 -11.32 7.71 5.97
N ALA A 53 -10.91 7.15 4.84
CA ALA A 53 -10.02 7.77 3.85
C ALA A 53 -10.60 9.10 3.32
N ALA A 54 -11.93 9.24 3.28
CA ALA A 54 -12.58 10.50 2.94
C ALA A 54 -12.21 11.67 3.88
N CYS A 55 -11.80 11.36 5.13
CA CYS A 55 -11.40 12.34 6.14
C CYS A 55 -9.88 12.41 6.30
N CYS A 56 -9.21 11.27 6.46
CA CYS A 56 -7.78 11.21 6.77
C CYS A 56 -6.88 10.90 5.56
N GLY A 57 -7.45 10.71 4.37
CA GLY A 57 -6.68 10.36 3.17
C GLY A 57 -5.86 9.09 3.38
N ILE A 58 -4.59 9.14 3.01
CA ILE A 58 -3.65 8.03 3.18
C ILE A 58 -3.36 7.69 4.65
N ASP A 59 -3.51 8.64 5.58
CA ASP A 59 -3.30 8.41 7.01
C ASP A 59 -4.45 7.56 7.64
N ALA A 60 -5.50 7.24 6.89
CA ALA A 60 -6.56 6.31 7.31
C ALA A 60 -6.10 4.84 7.32
N PHE A 61 -5.02 4.51 6.62
CA PHE A 61 -4.62 3.14 6.33
C PHE A 61 -3.41 2.70 7.18
N GLY A 62 -3.45 1.48 7.70
CA GLY A 62 -2.39 0.88 8.49
C GLY A 62 -1.43 0.05 7.62
N PHE A 63 -0.30 0.64 7.22
CA PHE A 63 0.68 -0.03 6.35
C PHE A 63 1.78 -0.78 7.08
N TRP A 64 1.73 -0.90 8.41
CA TRP A 64 2.77 -1.60 9.15
C TRP A 64 2.65 -3.12 8.95
N PRO A 65 3.75 -3.89 9.11
CA PRO A 65 3.71 -5.33 8.98
C PRO A 65 2.67 -6.01 9.88
N ASP A 66 2.57 -5.57 11.14
CA ASP A 66 1.64 -6.15 12.11
C ASP A 66 0.18 -5.79 11.78
N GLU A 67 -0.08 -4.58 11.30
CA GLU A 67 -1.41 -4.15 10.84
C GLU A 67 -1.84 -4.92 9.59
N THR A 68 -0.91 -5.10 8.65
CA THR A 68 -1.13 -5.92 7.45
C THR A 68 -1.40 -7.38 7.83
N ALA A 69 -0.65 -7.93 8.79
CA ALA A 69 -0.88 -9.28 9.29
C ALA A 69 -2.26 -9.43 9.95
N VAL A 70 -2.72 -8.40 10.68
CA VAL A 70 -4.08 -8.36 11.23
C VAL A 70 -5.13 -8.30 10.12
N ALA A 71 -4.94 -7.46 9.11
CA ALA A 71 -5.87 -7.26 7.98
C ALA A 71 -6.08 -8.55 7.18
N VAL A 72 -5.02 -9.34 6.98
CA VAL A 72 -5.07 -10.57 6.18
C VAL A 72 -5.18 -11.86 7.01
N ARG A 73 -5.32 -11.76 8.34
CA ARG A 73 -5.28 -12.92 9.27
C ARG A 73 -6.29 -14.02 8.91
N THR A 74 -7.46 -13.64 8.40
CA THR A 74 -8.55 -14.57 8.06
C THR A 74 -8.47 -15.07 6.61
N TRP A 75 -7.52 -14.60 5.82
CA TRP A 75 -7.41 -14.94 4.42
C TRP A 75 -6.83 -16.34 4.26
N HIS A 76 -7.37 -17.09 3.30
CA HIS A 76 -6.82 -18.40 2.96
C HIS A 76 -5.43 -18.27 2.33
N ARG A 77 -4.58 -19.28 2.52
CA ARG A 77 -3.21 -19.34 1.98
C ARG A 77 -3.15 -19.05 0.47
N ASP A 78 -4.07 -19.63 -0.31
CA ASP A 78 -4.10 -19.42 -1.76
C ASP A 78 -4.50 -18.00 -2.13
N ALA A 79 -5.31 -17.33 -1.29
CA ALA A 79 -5.65 -15.93 -1.49
C ALA A 79 -4.43 -15.03 -1.23
N LEU A 80 -3.63 -15.33 -0.20
CA LEU A 80 -2.37 -14.61 0.04
C LEU A 80 -1.36 -14.81 -1.10
N ALA A 81 -1.30 -16.02 -1.68
CA ALA A 81 -0.45 -16.28 -2.83
C ALA A 81 -0.86 -15.45 -4.06
N ARG A 82 -2.16 -15.45 -4.39
CA ARG A 82 -2.70 -14.61 -5.47
C ARG A 82 -2.48 -13.13 -5.20
N LEU A 83 -2.69 -12.67 -3.96
CA LEU A 83 -2.48 -11.27 -3.58
C LEU A 83 -1.04 -10.80 -3.87
N ALA A 84 -0.03 -11.64 -3.61
CA ALA A 84 1.37 -11.29 -3.92
C ALA A 84 1.62 -11.13 -5.44
N ASP A 85 0.99 -11.99 -6.25
CA ASP A 85 1.06 -11.92 -7.72
C ASP A 85 0.26 -10.72 -8.28
N ASP A 86 -0.90 -10.42 -7.68
CA ASP A 86 -1.73 -9.28 -8.02
C ASP A 86 -0.98 -7.98 -7.69
N LEU A 87 -0.35 -7.86 -6.51
CA LEU A 87 0.47 -6.70 -6.14
C LEU A 87 1.61 -6.47 -7.13
N LEU A 88 2.28 -7.52 -7.61
CA LEU A 88 3.31 -7.41 -8.65
C LEU A 88 2.71 -6.91 -9.97
N SER A 89 1.59 -7.49 -10.39
CA SER A 89 0.93 -7.16 -11.65
C SER A 89 0.44 -5.71 -11.68
N VAL A 90 -0.18 -5.26 -10.58
CA VAL A 90 -0.62 -3.88 -10.38
C VAL A 90 0.57 -2.92 -10.41
N ARG A 91 1.68 -3.27 -9.75
CA ARG A 91 2.90 -2.45 -9.76
C ARG A 91 3.41 -2.25 -11.20
N HIS A 92 3.52 -3.31 -11.99
CA HIS A 92 3.94 -3.19 -13.39
C HIS A 92 2.96 -2.37 -14.24
N ALA A 93 1.66 -2.51 -14.01
CA ALA A 93 0.65 -1.77 -14.75
C ALA A 93 0.73 -0.26 -14.46
N ILE A 94 0.95 0.12 -13.19
CA ILE A 94 1.13 1.53 -12.80
C ILE A 94 2.49 2.06 -13.29
N GLU A 95 3.56 1.26 -13.23
CA GLU A 95 4.90 1.64 -13.71
C GLU A 95 4.88 2.05 -15.19
N ALA A 96 4.13 1.31 -16.01
CA ALA A 96 3.97 1.54 -17.44
C ALA A 96 3.18 2.83 -17.80
N LEU A 97 2.56 3.51 -16.82
CA LEU A 97 1.83 4.74 -17.09
C LEU A 97 2.79 5.88 -17.49
N PRO A 98 2.47 6.66 -18.53
CA PRO A 98 3.32 7.77 -19.02
C PRO A 98 3.14 9.05 -18.19
N THR A 99 2.98 8.92 -16.87
CA THR A 99 2.87 10.03 -15.92
C THR A 99 3.71 9.75 -14.68
N ASP A 100 4.13 10.81 -14.01
CA ASP A 100 4.83 10.75 -12.73
C ASP A 100 3.92 11.02 -11.54
N ILE A 101 2.64 11.37 -11.79
CA ILE A 101 1.65 11.58 -10.75
C ILE A 101 0.42 10.74 -11.01
N VAL A 102 -0.04 10.07 -9.96
CA VAL A 102 -1.22 9.23 -9.98
C VAL A 102 -2.18 9.65 -8.88
N VAL A 103 -3.46 9.34 -9.03
CA VAL A 103 -4.48 9.66 -8.02
C VAL A 103 -5.33 8.44 -7.74
N SER A 104 -5.57 8.18 -6.46
CA SER A 104 -6.57 7.21 -6.01
C SER A 104 -7.70 7.96 -5.31
N THR A 105 -8.92 7.80 -5.81
CA THR A 105 -10.10 8.33 -5.14
C THR A 105 -10.42 7.53 -3.89
N ARG A 106 -10.15 6.21 -3.91
CA ARG A 106 -10.33 5.32 -2.75
C ARG A 106 -9.45 5.70 -1.56
N MET A 107 -8.19 6.05 -1.84
CA MET A 107 -7.25 6.52 -0.82
C MET A 107 -7.31 8.03 -0.59
N ASN A 108 -8.13 8.74 -1.38
CA ASN A 108 -8.31 10.19 -1.33
C ASN A 108 -6.98 10.96 -1.37
N GLN A 109 -6.07 10.57 -2.28
CA GLN A 109 -4.70 11.07 -2.30
C GLN A 109 -4.10 11.07 -3.72
N TYR A 110 -3.35 12.12 -4.02
CA TYR A 110 -2.42 12.18 -5.16
C TYR A 110 -1.05 11.68 -4.73
N PHE A 111 -0.40 10.86 -5.53
CA PHE A 111 0.94 10.33 -5.26
C PHE A 111 1.87 10.65 -6.40
N ARG A 112 3.17 10.82 -6.09
CA ARG A 112 4.19 10.54 -7.09
C ARG A 112 4.11 9.05 -7.44
N LYS A 113 4.20 8.71 -8.72
CA LYS A 113 4.17 7.31 -9.19
C LYS A 113 5.18 6.46 -8.43
N ALA A 114 6.39 6.98 -8.22
CA ALA A 114 7.43 6.31 -7.44
C ALA A 114 6.98 5.92 -6.02
N VAL A 115 6.26 6.80 -5.32
CA VAL A 115 5.73 6.55 -3.96
C VAL A 115 4.70 5.43 -3.97
N MET A 116 3.78 5.44 -4.95
CA MET A 116 2.80 4.36 -5.11
C MET A 116 3.49 3.01 -5.44
N LEU A 117 4.52 3.02 -6.28
CA LEU A 117 5.28 1.81 -6.61
C LEU A 117 6.04 1.27 -5.40
N GLU A 118 6.61 2.14 -4.57
CA GLU A 118 7.29 1.77 -3.33
C GLU A 118 6.30 1.19 -2.30
N LEU A 119 5.13 1.80 -2.17
CA LEU A 119 4.06 1.30 -1.29
C LEU A 119 3.59 -0.10 -1.71
N LEU A 120 3.36 -0.33 -3.01
CA LEU A 120 2.98 -1.64 -3.53
C LEU A 120 4.09 -2.69 -3.34
N ALA A 121 5.35 -2.29 -3.50
CA ALA A 121 6.49 -3.16 -3.24
C ALA A 121 6.58 -3.55 -1.76
N HIS A 122 6.42 -2.58 -0.86
CA HIS A 122 6.38 -2.81 0.59
C HIS A 122 5.27 -3.79 0.99
N LEU A 123 4.03 -3.54 0.52
CA LEU A 123 2.89 -4.42 0.80
C LEU A 123 3.16 -5.86 0.33
N ARG A 124 3.76 -6.02 -0.85
CA ARG A 124 4.13 -7.35 -1.36
C ARG A 124 5.15 -8.04 -0.47
N THR A 125 6.23 -7.34 -0.07
CA THR A 125 7.25 -7.89 0.83
C THR A 125 6.63 -8.36 2.14
N VAL A 126 5.74 -7.55 2.73
CA VAL A 126 5.04 -7.91 3.97
C VAL A 126 4.15 -9.16 3.77
N VAL A 127 3.40 -9.22 2.68
CA VAL A 127 2.56 -10.40 2.36
C VAL A 127 3.41 -11.65 2.16
N ASP A 128 4.54 -11.57 1.46
CA ASP A 128 5.46 -12.69 1.26
C ASP A 128 6.11 -13.16 2.58
N ASP A 129 6.45 -12.24 3.48
CA ASP A 129 6.94 -12.57 4.82
C ASP A 129 5.87 -13.28 5.66
N ILE A 130 4.62 -12.81 5.63
CA ILE A 130 3.49 -13.45 6.32
C ILE A 130 3.30 -14.88 5.80
N ARG A 131 3.28 -15.06 4.48
CA ARG A 131 3.17 -16.39 3.85
C ARG A 131 4.28 -17.33 4.26
N SER A 132 5.52 -16.83 4.29
CA SER A 132 6.70 -17.62 4.66
C SER A 132 6.65 -18.07 6.12
N LYS A 133 6.20 -17.20 7.03
CA LYS A 133 6.00 -17.55 8.45
C LYS A 133 4.88 -18.55 8.66
N SER A 134 3.80 -18.48 7.88
CA SER A 134 2.74 -19.50 7.89
C SER A 134 3.17 -20.86 7.30
N ASN A 135 4.35 -20.94 6.66
CA ASN A 135 4.94 -22.18 6.15
C ASN A 135 6.00 -22.79 7.09
N ALA A 136 6.42 -22.08 8.13
CA ALA A 136 7.35 -22.63 9.10
C ALA A 136 6.70 -23.82 9.83
N PRO A 137 7.39 -24.97 9.99
CA PRO A 137 6.91 -26.03 10.87
C PRO A 137 6.71 -25.45 12.27
N LEU A 138 5.62 -25.83 12.93
CA LEU A 138 5.46 -25.60 14.37
C LEU A 138 6.69 -26.19 15.05
N GLN A 139 7.52 -25.35 15.65
CA GLN A 139 8.55 -25.81 16.58
C GLN A 139 7.84 -26.05 17.92
N ASP A 140 7.76 -27.32 18.29
CA ASP A 140 7.27 -27.82 19.59
C ASP A 140 8.10 -27.28 20.77
#